data_AF-A0A2N0TS75-F1
#
_entry.id   AF-A0A2N0TS75-F1
#
_cell.length_a   1.000
_cell.length_b   1.000
_cell.length_c   1.000
_cell.angle_alpha   90.00
_cell.angle_beta   90.00
_cell.angle_gamma   90.00
#
_symmetry.space_group_name_H-M   'P 1'
#
loop_
_entity.id
_entity.type
_entity.pdbx_description
1 polymer ?
#
loop_
_entity_poly.entity_id
_entity_poly.type
_entity_poly.pdbx_seq_one_letter_code
_entity_poly.pdbx_strand_id
1 'polypeptide(L)'
;MDLDFLSPLAEDLLREITGFGEHSLGNSVKKHTASHGLPDLDGVQMAVVGIKENRLGEEIDFLDFVDVRKAFYSLFPGNWHIKIADLGDIEKGETVEDTYFAIQTLVAQLVKKDVIPVLLGGSQDLVYAQYRAYDTLDQMVNLVNIDSRFDLGDAENPISNRSYVGKIVVNQPYNLFNYSNIGYQTYFNSQDEIELMERLFFDAYRLGEVSNNIKLVEPVMRDANMVAIDLASVSAPSSGSRDIASPNGFDGKEICALSRYAGISDKVSSFGIYEYDNLKFGNLGAMLMAQMLWYFAEGVNYRTNENTISAKKEFIKYQVPIDDEVLVFFKSPVSGRWWIEIPFLEHVDTKLKRSTLLPCSEEDYLEACNQVIPERWYKAKRKNEV
;
A
#
# COMPACT_ATOMS: atom_id res chain seq x y z
N MET A 1 18.83 -11.22 -13.16
CA MET A 1 17.47 -10.77 -12.85
C MET A 1 16.81 -10.71 -14.20
N ASP A 2 15.83 -11.56 -14.44
CA ASP A 2 15.19 -11.62 -15.76
C ASP A 2 14.02 -10.65 -15.73
N LEU A 3 14.31 -9.41 -16.14
CA LEU A 3 13.37 -8.28 -16.19
C LEU A 3 13.40 -7.65 -17.59
N ASP A 4 13.60 -8.48 -18.61
CA ASP A 4 13.79 -8.07 -19.99
C ASP A 4 12.52 -7.46 -20.61
N PHE A 5 11.38 -7.58 -19.91
CA PHE A 5 10.10 -6.94 -20.25
C PHE A 5 9.99 -5.47 -19.84
N LEU A 6 10.96 -4.93 -19.08
CA LEU A 6 10.96 -3.52 -18.71
C LEU A 6 11.45 -2.64 -19.87
N SER A 7 10.69 -1.61 -20.20
CA SER A 7 11.13 -0.56 -21.12
C SER A 7 11.89 0.54 -20.35
N PRO A 8 12.98 1.09 -20.92
CA PRO A 8 13.72 2.16 -20.28
C PRO A 8 12.92 3.47 -20.26
N LEU A 9 13.35 4.41 -19.41
CA LEU A 9 12.78 5.75 -19.37
C LEU A 9 12.95 6.47 -20.72
N ALA A 10 11.93 7.26 -21.09
CA ALA A 10 11.93 8.03 -22.33
C ALA A 10 13.11 9.02 -22.39
N GLU A 11 13.81 9.08 -23.52
CA GLU A 11 14.96 9.97 -23.72
C GLU A 11 14.61 11.45 -23.53
N ASP A 12 13.41 11.87 -23.89
CA ASP A 12 12.97 13.26 -23.70
C ASP A 12 12.80 13.63 -22.22
N LEU A 13 12.32 12.70 -21.39
CA LEU A 13 12.31 12.85 -19.92
C LEU A 13 13.75 13.00 -19.40
N LEU A 14 14.66 12.15 -19.86
CA LEU A 14 16.07 12.17 -19.44
C LEU A 14 16.76 13.48 -19.84
N ARG A 15 16.47 14.02 -21.03
CA ARG A 15 17.00 15.32 -21.47
C ARG A 15 16.48 16.46 -20.61
N GLU A 16 15.19 16.48 -20.31
CA GLU A 16 14.58 17.56 -19.54
C GLU A 16 15.15 17.64 -18.12
N ILE A 17 15.34 16.48 -17.47
CA ILE A 17 15.85 16.45 -16.09
C ILE A 17 17.32 16.86 -15.96
N THR A 18 18.09 16.90 -17.06
CA THR A 18 19.46 17.46 -17.02
C THR A 18 19.47 18.95 -16.66
N GLY A 19 18.36 19.66 -16.87
CA GLY A 19 18.20 21.05 -16.47
C GLY A 19 17.79 21.25 -15.01
N PHE A 20 17.53 20.17 -14.25
CA PHE A 20 17.13 20.28 -12.85
C PHE A 20 18.34 20.58 -11.96
N GLY A 21 18.09 21.21 -10.81
CA GLY A 21 19.15 21.58 -9.86
C GLY A 21 19.96 20.38 -9.40
N GLU A 22 21.25 20.57 -9.15
CA GLU A 22 22.22 19.51 -8.79
C GLU A 22 21.76 18.62 -7.63
N HIS A 23 21.00 19.18 -6.68
CA HIS A 23 20.51 18.47 -5.50
C HIS A 23 19.11 17.87 -5.66
N SER A 24 18.51 17.90 -6.86
CA SER A 24 17.19 17.32 -7.09
C SER A 24 17.20 15.79 -7.03
N LEU A 25 16.04 15.18 -6.80
CA LEU A 25 15.85 13.73 -6.91
C LEU A 25 16.20 13.20 -8.31
N GLY A 26 15.99 14.02 -9.34
CA GLY A 26 16.40 13.73 -10.70
C GLY A 26 17.89 13.42 -10.83
N ASN A 27 18.76 13.91 -9.95
CA ASN A 27 20.18 13.61 -9.97
C ASN A 27 20.60 12.47 -9.01
N SER A 28 19.78 12.13 -8.01
CA SER A 28 20.11 11.08 -7.03
C SER A 28 19.48 9.72 -7.30
N VAL A 29 18.34 9.67 -8.01
CA VAL A 29 17.65 8.43 -8.37
C VAL A 29 18.44 7.67 -9.44
N LYS A 30 18.72 6.37 -9.19
CA LYS A 30 19.28 5.47 -10.21
C LYS A 30 18.23 5.20 -11.29
N LYS A 31 18.59 5.16 -12.57
CA LYS A 31 17.61 5.09 -13.68
C LYS A 31 17.91 3.99 -14.67
N HIS A 32 16.86 3.31 -15.13
CA HIS A 32 16.90 2.48 -16.31
C HIS A 32 16.87 3.37 -17.56
N THR A 33 17.95 3.32 -18.35
CA THR A 33 18.10 4.11 -19.58
C THR A 33 18.46 3.20 -20.75
N ALA A 34 18.13 3.60 -21.98
CA ALA A 34 18.45 2.81 -23.16
C ALA A 34 19.97 2.63 -23.36
N SER A 35 20.77 3.59 -22.89
CA SER A 35 22.24 3.59 -23.02
C SER A 35 22.95 2.74 -21.97
N HIS A 36 22.43 2.65 -20.74
CA HIS A 36 23.10 1.96 -19.62
C HIS A 36 22.35 0.71 -19.12
N GLY A 37 21.14 0.45 -19.62
CA GLY A 37 20.30 -0.66 -19.17
C GLY A 37 19.78 -0.47 -17.74
N LEU A 38 19.36 -1.56 -17.12
CA LEU A 38 18.82 -1.58 -15.76
C LEU A 38 19.90 -1.15 -14.74
N PRO A 39 19.56 -0.30 -13.76
CA PRO A 39 20.49 0.09 -12.72
C PRO A 39 20.79 -1.06 -11.76
N ASP A 40 21.99 -1.04 -11.18
CA ASP A 40 22.32 -1.94 -10.06
C ASP A 40 21.43 -1.64 -8.84
N LEU A 41 20.82 -2.69 -8.31
CA LEU A 41 19.89 -2.64 -7.19
C LEU A 41 20.55 -2.87 -5.83
N ASP A 42 21.86 -3.10 -5.77
CA ASP A 42 22.54 -3.29 -4.50
C ASP A 42 22.42 -2.03 -3.62
N GLY A 43 21.89 -2.25 -2.41
CA GLY A 43 21.61 -1.23 -1.41
C GLY A 43 20.50 -0.23 -1.78
N VAL A 44 19.68 -0.53 -2.79
CA VAL A 44 18.44 0.21 -3.10
C VAL A 44 17.34 -0.25 -2.17
N GLN A 45 16.61 0.69 -1.56
CA GLN A 45 15.48 0.36 -0.67
C GLN A 45 14.13 0.45 -1.37
N MET A 46 14.04 1.23 -2.45
CA MET A 46 12.79 1.49 -3.16
C MET A 46 13.03 1.51 -4.68
N ALA A 47 12.16 0.84 -5.43
CA ALA A 47 12.19 0.83 -6.89
C ALA A 47 10.84 1.27 -7.46
N VAL A 48 10.82 2.37 -8.22
CA VAL A 48 9.63 2.91 -8.90
C VAL A 48 9.50 2.26 -10.28
N VAL A 49 8.29 1.82 -10.63
CA VAL A 49 7.97 1.24 -11.94
C VAL A 49 6.61 1.73 -12.41
N GLY A 50 6.52 2.20 -13.65
CA GLY A 50 5.24 2.52 -14.28
C GLY A 50 4.62 1.32 -14.97
N ILE A 51 3.31 1.13 -14.87
CA ILE A 51 2.58 0.00 -15.45
C ILE A 51 1.54 0.58 -16.41
N LYS A 52 1.79 0.47 -17.72
CA LYS A 52 0.94 1.08 -18.75
C LYS A 52 -0.28 0.23 -19.10
N GLU A 53 -0.88 -0.43 -18.12
CA GLU A 53 -2.06 -1.28 -18.29
C GLU A 53 -3.30 -0.61 -17.68
N ASN A 54 -4.38 -0.61 -18.45
CA ASN A 54 -5.65 0.01 -18.07
C ASN A 54 -6.88 -0.62 -18.76
N ARG A 55 -6.71 -1.76 -19.46
CA ARG A 55 -7.77 -2.38 -20.28
C ARG A 55 -8.98 -2.84 -19.48
N LEU A 56 -8.82 -3.12 -18.19
CA LEU A 56 -9.90 -3.57 -17.30
C LEU A 56 -10.48 -2.47 -16.41
N GLY A 57 -10.09 -1.21 -16.66
CA GLY A 57 -10.72 -0.01 -16.10
C GLY A 57 -11.32 0.86 -17.19
N GLU A 58 -11.24 2.18 -17.01
CA GLU A 58 -11.55 3.14 -18.08
C GLU A 58 -10.36 3.22 -19.04
N GLU A 59 -10.36 2.38 -20.09
CA GLU A 59 -9.25 2.34 -21.03
C GLU A 59 -9.04 3.70 -21.71
N ILE A 60 -7.81 4.20 -21.58
CA ILE A 60 -7.29 5.32 -22.37
C ILE A 60 -6.25 4.82 -23.37
N ASP A 61 -6.25 5.45 -24.55
CA ASP A 61 -5.37 5.10 -25.67
C ASP A 61 -3.89 5.30 -25.33
N PHE A 62 -3.56 6.30 -24.50
CA PHE A 62 -2.19 6.68 -24.20
C PHE A 62 -1.97 6.94 -22.72
N LEU A 63 -1.50 5.89 -22.01
CA LEU A 63 -1.10 5.95 -20.62
C LEU A 63 0.43 6.05 -20.52
N ASP A 64 0.92 7.09 -19.83
CA ASP A 64 2.32 7.21 -19.43
C ASP A 64 2.44 7.77 -18.01
N PHE A 65 3.66 7.84 -17.48
CA PHE A 65 3.96 8.42 -16.16
C PHE A 65 5.00 9.54 -16.25
N VAL A 66 5.14 10.16 -17.42
CA VAL A 66 6.21 11.13 -17.70
C VAL A 66 6.06 12.35 -16.80
N ASP A 67 4.86 12.91 -16.69
CA ASP A 67 4.61 14.11 -15.88
C ASP A 67 4.78 13.83 -14.38
N VAL A 68 4.38 12.65 -13.91
CA VAL A 68 4.60 12.21 -12.52
C VAL A 68 6.10 12.13 -12.23
N ARG A 69 6.87 11.52 -13.13
CA ARG A 69 8.34 11.42 -13.00
C ARG A 69 9.02 12.78 -13.05
N LYS A 70 8.61 13.68 -13.96
CA LYS A 70 9.13 15.05 -14.02
C LYS A 70 8.89 15.77 -12.70
N ALA A 71 7.66 15.72 -12.18
CA ALA A 71 7.33 16.31 -10.90
C ALA A 71 8.18 15.71 -9.78
N PHE A 72 8.27 14.38 -9.67
CA PHE A 72 9.07 13.70 -8.64
C PHE A 72 10.55 14.05 -8.72
N TYR A 73 11.14 13.99 -9.91
CA TYR A 73 12.56 14.31 -10.13
C TYR A 73 12.90 15.78 -9.90
N SER A 74 11.92 16.69 -10.01
CA SER A 74 12.12 18.12 -9.73
C SER A 74 12.22 18.44 -8.24
N LEU A 75 11.67 17.57 -7.37
CA LEU A 75 11.69 17.78 -5.93
C LEU A 75 13.10 17.56 -5.36
N PHE A 76 13.40 18.25 -4.26
CA PHE A 76 14.60 17.94 -3.47
C PHE A 76 14.33 16.71 -2.59
N PRO A 77 15.34 15.84 -2.38
CA PRO A 77 15.24 14.80 -1.37
C PRO A 77 15.11 15.44 0.01
N GLY A 78 14.40 14.77 0.93
CA GLY A 78 14.53 15.09 2.35
C GLY A 78 15.91 14.71 2.90
N ASN A 79 16.11 14.85 4.21
CA ASN A 79 17.33 14.39 4.87
C ASN A 79 17.32 12.86 5.01
N TRP A 80 17.39 12.16 3.87
CA TRP A 80 17.26 10.71 3.79
C TRP A 80 18.58 10.05 3.41
N HIS A 81 18.74 8.80 3.83
CA HIS A 81 19.87 7.95 3.48
C HIS A 81 19.47 6.81 2.55
N ILE A 82 18.21 6.76 2.12
CA ILE A 82 17.70 5.72 1.23
C ILE A 82 18.12 6.00 -0.22
N LYS A 83 18.36 4.92 -0.96
CA LYS A 83 18.62 4.93 -2.39
C LYS A 83 17.38 4.45 -3.12
N ILE A 84 17.00 5.20 -4.16
CA ILE A 84 15.83 4.93 -4.99
C ILE A 84 16.31 4.59 -6.40
N ALA A 85 15.68 3.60 -7.02
CA ALA A 85 15.81 3.32 -8.45
C ALA A 85 14.48 3.56 -9.17
N ASP A 86 14.53 4.02 -10.42
CA ASP A 86 13.40 3.98 -11.35
C ASP A 86 13.74 2.98 -12.46
N LEU A 87 12.95 1.91 -12.54
CA LEU A 87 13.20 0.80 -13.45
C LEU A 87 12.55 0.98 -14.82
N GLY A 88 11.90 2.12 -15.06
CA GLY A 88 11.16 2.37 -16.28
C GLY A 88 9.75 1.80 -16.22
N ASP A 89 9.24 1.29 -17.33
CA ASP A 89 7.84 0.89 -17.46
C ASP A 89 7.67 -0.59 -17.82
N ILE A 90 6.53 -1.16 -17.42
CA ILE A 90 5.95 -2.36 -18.04
C ILE A 90 4.95 -1.86 -19.08
N GLU A 91 5.18 -2.22 -20.35
CA GLU A 91 4.26 -1.93 -21.45
C GLU A 91 3.03 -2.86 -21.40
N LYS A 92 1.95 -2.50 -22.12
CA LYS A 92 0.81 -3.42 -22.32
C LYS A 92 1.30 -4.72 -22.96
N GLY A 93 1.04 -5.85 -22.31
CA GLY A 93 1.20 -7.16 -22.93
C GLY A 93 0.16 -7.42 -24.02
N GLU A 94 0.33 -8.49 -24.80
CA GLU A 94 -0.65 -8.89 -25.81
C GLU A 94 -2.01 -9.16 -25.13
N THR A 95 -2.02 -9.83 -23.98
CA THR A 95 -3.18 -9.92 -23.09
C THR A 95 -2.92 -9.27 -21.73
N VAL A 96 -3.98 -9.03 -20.95
CA VAL A 96 -3.87 -8.45 -19.60
C VAL A 96 -3.11 -9.41 -18.66
N GLU A 97 -3.28 -10.71 -18.88
CA GLU A 97 -2.58 -11.76 -18.14
C GLU A 97 -1.06 -11.73 -18.35
N ASP A 98 -0.59 -11.35 -19.55
CA ASP A 98 0.84 -11.15 -19.81
C ASP A 98 1.39 -10.00 -18.96
N THR A 99 0.65 -8.87 -18.88
CA THR A 99 1.00 -7.75 -18.00
C THR A 99 1.00 -8.21 -16.52
N TYR A 100 -0.01 -8.97 -16.10
CA TYR A 100 -0.09 -9.50 -14.74
C TYR A 100 1.11 -10.38 -14.39
N PHE A 101 1.53 -11.26 -15.31
CA PHE A 101 2.69 -12.11 -15.12
C PHE A 101 3.98 -11.29 -14.94
N ALA A 102 4.15 -10.22 -15.73
CA ALA A 102 5.28 -9.31 -15.60
C ALA A 102 5.30 -8.59 -14.24
N ILE A 103 4.13 -8.09 -13.77
CA ILE A 103 3.99 -7.47 -12.44
C ILE A 103 4.33 -8.46 -11.32
N GLN A 104 3.75 -9.67 -11.38
CA GLN A 104 4.00 -10.72 -10.39
C GLN A 104 5.48 -11.06 -10.29
N THR A 105 6.13 -11.24 -11.44
CA THR A 105 7.56 -11.55 -11.55
C THR A 105 8.42 -10.42 -10.96
N LEU A 106 8.14 -9.18 -11.36
CA LEU A 106 8.86 -8.00 -10.87
C LEU A 106 8.73 -7.86 -9.34
N VAL A 107 7.51 -7.85 -8.83
CA VAL A 107 7.23 -7.65 -7.39
C VAL A 107 7.87 -8.77 -6.57
N ALA A 108 7.70 -10.04 -6.97
CA ALA A 108 8.28 -11.16 -6.25
C ALA A 108 9.81 -11.10 -6.21
N GLN A 109 10.47 -10.71 -7.31
CA GLN A 109 11.92 -10.59 -7.37
C GLN A 109 12.45 -9.43 -6.52
N LEU A 110 11.77 -8.28 -6.52
CA LEU A 110 12.17 -7.10 -5.73
C LEU A 110 11.97 -7.35 -4.23
N VAL A 111 10.82 -7.90 -3.83
CA VAL A 111 10.54 -8.23 -2.42
C VAL A 111 11.56 -9.25 -1.89
N LYS A 112 11.97 -10.26 -2.67
CA LYS A 112 13.02 -11.22 -2.29
C LYS A 112 14.40 -10.58 -2.05
N LYS A 113 14.62 -9.38 -2.60
CA LYS A 113 15.86 -8.61 -2.44
C LYS A 113 15.75 -7.51 -1.37
N ASP A 114 14.66 -7.49 -0.60
CA ASP A 114 14.35 -6.41 0.34
C ASP A 114 14.28 -5.02 -0.32
N VAL A 115 13.91 -4.98 -1.62
CA VAL A 115 13.65 -3.74 -2.37
C VAL A 115 12.14 -3.56 -2.48
N ILE A 116 11.61 -2.44 -2.00
CA ILE A 116 10.17 -2.17 -2.04
C ILE A 116 9.78 -1.74 -3.46
N PRO A 117 8.97 -2.53 -4.21
CA PRO A 117 8.37 -2.06 -5.44
C PRO A 117 7.35 -0.96 -5.14
N VAL A 118 7.42 0.10 -5.93
CA VAL A 118 6.45 1.19 -5.94
C VAL A 118 5.86 1.29 -7.34
N LEU A 119 4.63 0.80 -7.48
CA LEU A 119 3.94 0.71 -8.76
C LEU A 119 3.15 1.98 -9.02
N LEU A 120 3.35 2.59 -10.19
CA LEU A 120 2.47 3.62 -10.74
C LEU A 120 1.60 2.91 -11.77
N GLY A 121 0.33 2.67 -11.46
CA GLY A 121 -0.57 1.88 -12.28
C GLY A 121 -1.64 2.72 -12.97
N GLY A 122 -2.11 2.22 -14.12
CA GLY A 122 -3.37 2.63 -14.72
C GLY A 122 -4.53 2.08 -13.91
N SER A 123 -5.20 1.03 -14.37
CA SER A 123 -6.39 0.50 -13.70
C SER A 123 -6.10 -0.22 -12.38
N GLN A 124 -7.05 -0.21 -11.45
CA GLN A 124 -6.85 -0.77 -10.10
C GLN A 124 -6.87 -2.29 -10.02
N ASP A 125 -7.37 -3.00 -11.04
CA ASP A 125 -7.27 -4.46 -11.10
C ASP A 125 -5.83 -4.97 -11.03
N LEU A 126 -4.84 -4.13 -11.37
CA LEU A 126 -3.41 -4.43 -11.21
C LEU A 126 -3.01 -4.74 -9.76
N VAL A 127 -3.79 -4.29 -8.77
CA VAL A 127 -3.66 -4.68 -7.36
C VAL A 127 -3.78 -6.20 -7.21
N TYR A 128 -4.63 -6.85 -8.01
CA TYR A 128 -4.71 -8.32 -8.03
C TYR A 128 -3.36 -8.92 -8.43
N ALA A 129 -2.74 -8.46 -9.51
CA ALA A 129 -1.44 -8.95 -9.94
C ALA A 129 -0.33 -8.69 -8.90
N GLN A 130 -0.32 -7.50 -8.28
CA GLN A 130 0.61 -7.18 -7.20
C GLN A 130 0.42 -8.11 -5.98
N TYR A 131 -0.82 -8.44 -5.61
CA TYR A 131 -1.13 -9.43 -4.56
C TYR A 131 -0.67 -10.84 -4.93
N ARG A 132 -0.93 -11.29 -6.17
CA ARG A 132 -0.53 -12.62 -6.64
C ARG A 132 0.98 -12.84 -6.68
N ALA A 133 1.78 -11.76 -6.71
CA ALA A 133 3.23 -11.87 -6.56
C ALA A 133 3.66 -12.59 -5.25
N TYR A 134 2.84 -12.48 -4.21
CA TYR A 134 3.09 -13.07 -2.90
C TYR A 134 2.89 -14.58 -2.87
N ASP A 135 2.27 -15.17 -3.90
CA ASP A 135 2.08 -16.62 -4.02
C ASP A 135 3.40 -17.40 -3.93
N THR A 136 4.50 -16.79 -4.39
CA THR A 136 5.83 -17.42 -4.40
C THR A 136 6.72 -17.00 -3.23
N LEU A 137 6.17 -16.26 -2.26
CA LEU A 137 6.88 -15.68 -1.13
C LEU A 137 6.58 -16.36 0.21
N ASP A 138 5.76 -17.42 0.22
CA ASP A 138 5.39 -18.21 1.41
C ASP A 138 4.89 -17.35 2.59
N GLN A 139 4.27 -16.21 2.30
CA GLN A 139 3.79 -15.26 3.30
C GLN A 139 2.32 -14.93 3.10
N MET A 140 1.58 -14.90 4.20
CA MET A 140 0.24 -14.33 4.21
C MET A 140 0.34 -12.81 4.09
N VAL A 141 -0.67 -12.19 3.49
CA VAL A 141 -0.70 -10.77 3.14
C VAL A 141 -1.81 -10.07 3.91
N ASN A 142 -1.43 -9.02 4.63
CA ASN A 142 -2.33 -7.95 5.03
C ASN A 142 -2.35 -6.88 3.94
N LEU A 143 -3.48 -6.78 3.24
CA LEU A 143 -3.70 -5.80 2.18
C LEU A 143 -4.48 -4.60 2.73
N VAL A 144 -3.91 -3.41 2.58
CA VAL A 144 -4.61 -2.16 2.80
C VAL A 144 -4.92 -1.50 1.46
N ASN A 145 -6.18 -1.18 1.20
CA ASN A 145 -6.61 -0.42 0.03
C ASN A 145 -7.17 0.94 0.48
N ILE A 146 -6.58 2.03 -0.02
CA ILE A 146 -7.05 3.39 0.23
C ILE A 146 -7.95 3.80 -0.92
N ASP A 147 -9.25 3.80 -0.66
CA ASP A 147 -10.26 3.79 -1.72
C ASP A 147 -11.61 4.32 -1.22
N SER A 148 -12.37 4.94 -2.11
CA SER A 148 -13.76 5.31 -1.89
C SER A 148 -14.73 4.13 -1.97
N ARG A 149 -14.32 3.03 -2.63
CA ARG A 149 -15.08 1.79 -2.85
C ARG A 149 -14.35 0.57 -2.28
N PHE A 150 -15.08 -0.52 -2.07
CA PHE A 150 -14.49 -1.79 -1.67
C PHE A 150 -14.00 -2.63 -2.84
N ASP A 151 -14.61 -2.45 -4.02
CA ASP A 151 -14.36 -3.19 -5.26
C ASP A 151 -14.40 -4.73 -5.09
N LEU A 152 -15.31 -5.19 -4.23
CA LEU A 152 -15.62 -6.62 -4.04
C LEU A 152 -16.27 -7.17 -5.31
N GLY A 153 -17.30 -6.47 -5.81
CA GLY A 153 -18.04 -6.87 -7.00
C GLY A 153 -18.63 -8.28 -6.90
N ASP A 154 -19.05 -8.81 -8.05
CA ASP A 154 -19.48 -10.19 -8.18
C ASP A 154 -18.29 -11.07 -8.58
N ALA A 155 -17.90 -11.96 -7.66
CA ALA A 155 -16.75 -12.84 -7.85
C ALA A 155 -16.95 -13.89 -8.96
N GLU A 156 -18.16 -14.12 -9.45
CA GLU A 156 -18.41 -15.02 -10.59
C GLU A 156 -18.14 -14.34 -11.94
N ASN A 157 -18.27 -13.00 -12.00
CA ASN A 157 -18.01 -12.25 -13.23
C ASN A 157 -16.51 -12.12 -13.52
N PRO A 158 -16.11 -11.79 -14.77
CA PRO A 158 -14.72 -11.47 -15.08
C PRO A 158 -14.15 -10.37 -14.17
N ILE A 159 -12.84 -10.41 -13.94
CA ILE A 159 -12.15 -9.39 -13.15
C ILE A 159 -12.25 -8.02 -13.84
N SER A 160 -12.44 -6.98 -13.04
CA SER A 160 -12.38 -5.58 -13.45
C SER A 160 -11.79 -4.74 -12.32
N ASN A 161 -11.53 -3.46 -12.60
CA ASN A 161 -11.13 -2.51 -11.56
C ASN A 161 -12.21 -2.29 -10.46
N ARG A 162 -13.41 -2.87 -10.59
CA ARG A 162 -14.49 -2.84 -9.59
C ARG A 162 -14.83 -4.18 -8.93
N SER A 163 -14.13 -5.26 -9.28
CA SER A 163 -14.40 -6.61 -8.75
C SER A 163 -13.13 -7.39 -8.35
N TYR A 164 -11.96 -6.77 -8.47
CA TYR A 164 -10.70 -7.45 -8.26
C TYR A 164 -10.53 -7.95 -6.81
N VAL A 165 -11.11 -7.28 -5.81
CA VAL A 165 -11.03 -7.73 -4.41
C VAL A 165 -11.81 -9.02 -4.21
N GLY A 166 -12.97 -9.17 -4.84
CA GLY A 166 -13.71 -10.44 -4.82
C GLY A 166 -12.87 -11.60 -5.36
N LYS A 167 -12.08 -11.36 -6.42
CA LYS A 167 -11.14 -12.34 -6.98
C LYS A 167 -9.98 -12.67 -6.04
N ILE A 168 -9.46 -11.69 -5.28
CA ILE A 168 -8.44 -11.94 -4.24
C ILE A 168 -8.98 -12.93 -3.19
N VAL A 169 -10.25 -12.79 -2.81
CA VAL A 169 -10.89 -13.63 -1.79
C VAL A 169 -11.15 -15.06 -2.28
N VAL A 170 -11.64 -15.24 -3.51
CA VAL A 170 -12.10 -16.57 -3.98
C VAL A 170 -11.05 -17.38 -4.74
N ASN A 171 -10.06 -16.74 -5.37
CA ASN A 171 -9.08 -17.43 -6.21
C ASN A 171 -7.90 -18.00 -5.39
N GLN A 172 -7.58 -19.27 -5.61
CA GLN A 172 -6.41 -19.93 -5.01
C GLN A 172 -5.07 -19.43 -5.59
N PRO A 173 -3.99 -19.38 -4.81
CA PRO A 173 -3.89 -19.73 -3.40
C PRO A 173 -4.39 -18.63 -2.45
N TYR A 174 -4.88 -19.03 -1.28
CA TYR A 174 -5.48 -18.15 -0.28
C TYR A 174 -4.40 -17.55 0.63
N ASN A 175 -3.73 -16.50 0.17
CA ASN A 175 -2.68 -15.81 0.92
C ASN A 175 -3.20 -14.60 1.70
N LEU A 176 -4.44 -14.14 1.46
CA LEU A 176 -5.01 -12.99 2.16
C LEU A 176 -5.34 -13.34 3.61
N PHE A 177 -4.67 -12.69 4.56
CA PHE A 177 -4.99 -12.80 5.99
C PHE A 177 -5.97 -11.73 6.44
N ASN A 178 -5.72 -10.48 6.02
CA ASN A 178 -6.59 -9.36 6.30
C ASN A 178 -6.69 -8.43 5.09
N TYR A 179 -7.90 -7.94 4.86
CA TYR A 179 -8.15 -6.81 3.98
C TYR A 179 -8.67 -5.65 4.84
N SER A 180 -8.09 -4.47 4.63
CA SER A 180 -8.53 -3.24 5.26
C SER A 180 -8.77 -2.19 4.19
N ASN A 181 -9.99 -1.66 4.13
CA ASN A 181 -10.31 -0.52 3.28
C ASN A 181 -10.27 0.78 4.11
N ILE A 182 -9.63 1.82 3.57
CA ILE A 182 -9.50 3.13 4.20
C ILE A 182 -10.07 4.19 3.28
N GLY A 183 -11.09 4.90 3.75
CA GLY A 183 -11.67 6.02 3.03
C GLY A 183 -12.97 5.72 2.30
N TYR A 184 -13.59 4.55 2.51
CA TYR A 184 -14.84 4.26 1.81
C TYR A 184 -15.91 5.30 2.11
N GLN A 185 -16.75 5.51 1.12
CA GLN A 185 -17.90 6.40 1.20
C GLN A 185 -19.17 5.57 1.02
N THR A 186 -20.07 5.63 2.01
CA THR A 186 -21.24 4.75 2.08
C THR A 186 -22.13 4.82 0.84
N TYR A 187 -22.19 5.96 0.15
CA TYR A 187 -23.01 6.13 -1.06
C TYR A 187 -22.39 5.52 -2.32
N PHE A 188 -21.13 5.06 -2.28
CA PHE A 188 -20.48 4.33 -3.37
C PHE A 188 -20.42 2.82 -3.14
N ASN A 189 -20.92 2.34 -2.00
CA ASN A 189 -20.87 0.93 -1.62
C ASN A 189 -22.29 0.45 -1.26
N SER A 190 -22.70 -0.70 -1.77
CA SER A 190 -24.00 -1.26 -1.42
C SER A 190 -24.03 -1.69 0.06
N GLN A 191 -25.23 -1.74 0.67
CA GLN A 191 -25.36 -2.23 2.05
C GLN A 191 -24.94 -3.69 2.15
N ASP A 192 -25.24 -4.50 1.12
CA ASP A 192 -24.81 -5.90 1.04
C ASP A 192 -23.29 -6.04 1.05
N GLU A 193 -22.55 -5.17 0.34
CA GLU A 193 -21.08 -5.15 0.38
C GLU A 193 -20.53 -4.71 1.74
N ILE A 194 -21.15 -3.74 2.39
CA ILE A 194 -20.76 -3.31 3.76
C ILE A 194 -20.96 -4.46 4.75
N GLU A 195 -22.11 -5.15 4.69
CA GLU A 195 -22.36 -6.34 5.52
C GLU A 195 -21.37 -7.47 5.19
N LEU A 196 -21.01 -7.64 3.92
CA LEU A 196 -20.03 -8.65 3.52
C LEU A 196 -18.64 -8.38 4.11
N MET A 197 -18.20 -7.12 4.16
CA MET A 197 -16.96 -6.74 4.84
C MET A 197 -16.96 -7.18 6.31
N GLU A 198 -18.06 -6.96 7.03
CA GLU A 198 -18.19 -7.39 8.44
C GLU A 198 -18.19 -8.91 8.58
N ARG A 199 -18.92 -9.63 7.71
CA ARG A 199 -18.99 -11.11 7.73
C ARG A 199 -17.65 -11.76 7.42
N LEU A 200 -16.83 -11.15 6.56
CA LEU A 200 -15.47 -11.58 6.26
C LEU A 200 -14.45 -11.12 7.32
N PHE A 201 -14.90 -10.42 8.36
CA PHE A 201 -14.06 -9.82 9.40
C PHE A 201 -12.99 -8.87 8.82
N PHE A 202 -13.28 -8.20 7.71
CA PHE A 202 -12.41 -7.18 7.15
C PHE A 202 -12.59 -5.85 7.89
N ASP A 203 -11.57 -5.00 7.79
CA ASP A 203 -11.62 -3.65 8.34
C ASP A 203 -12.10 -2.67 7.28
N ALA A 204 -12.98 -1.75 7.66
CA ALA A 204 -13.47 -0.71 6.75
C ALA A 204 -13.59 0.60 7.53
N TYR A 205 -12.80 1.61 7.15
CA TYR A 205 -12.79 2.92 7.78
C TYR A 205 -13.43 3.96 6.88
N ARG A 206 -14.45 4.67 7.37
CA ARG A 206 -15.13 5.70 6.56
C ARG A 206 -14.23 6.90 6.38
N LEU A 207 -14.32 7.56 5.22
CA LEU A 207 -13.58 8.81 4.96
C LEU A 207 -13.70 9.82 6.10
N GLY A 208 -14.91 10.11 6.58
CA GLY A 208 -15.14 11.10 7.62
C GLY A 208 -14.47 10.78 8.96
N GLU A 209 -14.33 9.49 9.30
CA GLU A 209 -13.65 9.04 10.52
C GLU A 209 -12.14 9.26 10.41
N VAL A 210 -11.57 8.86 9.26
CA VAL A 210 -10.14 8.99 8.98
C VAL A 210 -9.73 10.46 8.83
N SER A 211 -10.53 11.27 8.15
CA SER A 211 -10.26 12.72 8.00
C SER A 211 -10.32 13.45 9.35
N ASN A 212 -11.23 13.05 10.24
CA ASN A 212 -11.31 13.64 11.58
C ASN A 212 -10.11 13.25 12.46
N ASN A 213 -9.62 12.01 12.34
CA ASN A 213 -8.45 11.54 13.06
C ASN A 213 -7.62 10.55 12.24
N ILE A 214 -6.69 11.07 11.44
CA ILE A 214 -5.85 10.24 10.55
C ILE A 214 -4.94 9.27 11.31
N LYS A 215 -4.68 9.51 12.61
CA LYS A 215 -3.88 8.58 13.42
C LYS A 215 -4.58 7.25 13.66
N LEU A 216 -5.91 7.21 13.51
CA LEU A 216 -6.73 6.00 13.63
C LEU A 216 -6.20 4.85 12.77
N VAL A 217 -5.67 5.17 11.58
CA VAL A 217 -5.20 4.16 10.62
C VAL A 217 -3.71 3.85 10.70
N GLU A 218 -2.94 4.50 11.58
CA GLU A 218 -1.51 4.14 11.78
C GLU A 218 -1.34 2.66 12.15
N PRO A 219 -2.12 2.09 13.09
CA PRO A 219 -1.98 0.69 13.45
C PRO A 219 -2.38 -0.27 12.31
N VAL A 220 -3.28 0.16 11.43
CA VAL A 220 -3.70 -0.60 10.24
C VAL A 220 -2.56 -0.63 9.23
N MET A 221 -1.97 0.54 8.92
CA MET A 221 -0.82 0.67 8.03
C MET A 221 0.43 -0.07 8.55
N ARG A 222 0.66 -0.03 9.86
CA ARG A 222 1.78 -0.73 10.50
C ARG A 222 1.67 -2.25 10.42
N ASP A 223 0.47 -2.78 10.28
CA ASP A 223 0.25 -4.21 10.09
C ASP A 223 0.25 -4.65 8.61
N ALA A 224 0.19 -3.70 7.67
CA ALA A 224 0.09 -3.97 6.24
C ALA A 224 1.38 -4.57 5.67
N ASN A 225 1.24 -5.55 4.77
CA ASN A 225 2.31 -6.05 3.92
C ASN A 225 2.30 -5.35 2.56
N MET A 226 1.10 -5.08 2.06
CA MET A 226 0.85 -4.46 0.76
C MET A 226 -0.13 -3.31 0.94
N VAL A 227 0.16 -2.16 0.32
CA VAL A 227 -0.71 -0.98 0.36
C VAL A 227 -0.96 -0.51 -1.07
N ALA A 228 -2.24 -0.36 -1.43
CA ALA A 228 -2.68 0.20 -2.70
C ALA A 228 -3.47 1.49 -2.45
N ILE A 229 -3.31 2.46 -3.34
CA ILE A 229 -4.10 3.69 -3.33
C ILE A 229 -4.85 3.82 -4.66
N ASP A 230 -6.17 3.95 -4.58
CA ASP A 230 -7.00 4.44 -5.69
C ASP A 230 -7.00 5.98 -5.64
N LEU A 231 -6.57 6.63 -6.73
CA LEU A 231 -6.64 8.09 -6.85
C LEU A 231 -8.07 8.64 -6.85
N ALA A 232 -9.10 7.82 -7.13
CA ALA A 232 -10.50 8.20 -6.98
C ALA A 232 -10.91 8.42 -5.51
N SER A 233 -10.10 7.98 -4.53
CA SER A 233 -10.28 8.32 -3.11
C SER A 233 -9.91 9.77 -2.79
N VAL A 234 -9.18 10.44 -3.68
CA VAL A 234 -8.75 11.84 -3.51
C VAL A 234 -9.83 12.78 -4.02
N SER A 235 -10.10 13.84 -3.25
CA SER A 235 -11.06 14.88 -3.63
C SER A 235 -10.67 15.55 -4.94
N ALA A 236 -11.64 15.82 -5.82
CA ALA A 236 -11.39 16.50 -7.10
C ALA A 236 -10.60 17.82 -6.97
N PRO A 237 -10.86 18.70 -5.97
CA PRO A 237 -10.08 19.91 -5.77
C PRO A 237 -8.60 19.65 -5.45
N SER A 238 -8.29 18.53 -4.79
CA SER A 238 -6.91 18.18 -4.41
C SER A 238 -6.18 17.42 -5.51
N SER A 239 -6.87 16.57 -6.26
CA SER A 239 -6.28 15.81 -7.35
C SER A 239 -5.97 16.66 -8.58
N GLY A 240 -6.65 17.81 -8.73
CA GLY A 240 -6.53 18.65 -9.93
C GLY A 240 -6.98 17.95 -11.21
N SER A 241 -7.69 16.82 -11.08
CA SER A 241 -8.23 16.07 -12.19
C SER A 241 -9.44 16.79 -12.78
N ARG A 242 -9.55 16.76 -14.11
CA ARG A 242 -10.68 17.35 -14.84
C ARG A 242 -11.94 16.50 -14.76
N ASP A 243 -11.78 15.21 -14.47
CA ASP A 243 -12.84 14.20 -14.60
C ASP A 243 -13.02 13.34 -13.33
N ILE A 244 -12.24 13.55 -12.26
CA ILE A 244 -12.60 12.96 -10.95
C ILE A 244 -13.94 13.58 -10.52
N ALA A 245 -14.97 12.75 -10.49
CA ALA A 245 -16.35 13.19 -10.29
C ALA A 245 -16.67 13.53 -8.82
N SER A 246 -15.87 13.07 -7.85
CA SER A 246 -16.21 13.25 -6.44
C SER A 246 -15.62 14.54 -5.85
N PRO A 247 -16.45 15.49 -5.39
CA PRO A 247 -15.95 16.68 -4.69
C PRO A 247 -15.39 16.33 -3.31
N ASN A 248 -15.78 15.18 -2.75
CA ASN A 248 -15.37 14.72 -1.42
C ASN A 248 -14.43 13.52 -1.56
N GLY A 249 -13.35 13.54 -0.80
CA GLY A 249 -12.29 12.55 -0.79
C GLY A 249 -11.19 13.04 0.14
N PHE A 250 -10.10 12.29 0.24
CA PHE A 250 -8.92 12.78 0.95
C PHE A 250 -8.40 14.07 0.31
N ASP A 251 -7.94 15.00 1.13
CA ASP A 251 -7.18 16.13 0.65
C ASP A 251 -5.71 15.76 0.39
N GLY A 252 -4.96 16.68 -0.23
CA GLY A 252 -3.55 16.44 -0.55
C GLY A 252 -2.66 16.16 0.68
N LYS A 253 -2.99 16.73 1.85
CA LYS A 253 -2.22 16.52 3.09
C LYS A 253 -2.52 15.15 3.68
N GLU A 254 -3.79 14.76 3.67
CA GLU A 254 -4.26 13.47 4.18
C GLU A 254 -3.66 12.32 3.37
N ILE A 255 -3.77 12.35 2.04
CA ILE A 255 -3.25 11.26 1.20
C ILE A 255 -1.72 11.14 1.27
N CYS A 256 -1.02 12.27 1.43
CA CYS A 256 0.43 12.28 1.69
C CYS A 256 0.77 11.69 3.07
N ALA A 257 -0.01 11.99 4.11
CA ALA A 257 0.18 11.41 5.44
C ALA A 257 -0.09 9.90 5.46
N LEU A 258 -1.12 9.43 4.72
CA LEU A 258 -1.38 8.01 4.52
C LEU A 258 -0.22 7.31 3.80
N SER A 259 0.29 7.91 2.73
CA SER A 259 1.48 7.42 2.00
C SER A 259 2.70 7.34 2.92
N ARG A 260 2.88 8.34 3.80
CA ARG A 260 3.94 8.33 4.81
C ARG A 260 3.78 7.19 5.81
N TYR A 261 2.58 6.93 6.31
CA TYR A 261 2.34 5.80 7.22
C TYR A 261 2.63 4.45 6.57
N ALA A 262 2.27 4.28 5.30
CA ALA A 262 2.64 3.10 4.53
C ALA A 262 4.18 2.95 4.44
N GLY A 263 4.90 4.04 4.17
CA GLY A 263 6.36 4.04 4.13
C GLY A 263 7.02 3.67 5.46
N ILE A 264 6.52 4.23 6.56
CA ILE A 264 7.04 4.04 7.92
C ILE A 264 6.87 2.61 8.45
N SER A 265 5.86 1.89 7.95
CA SER A 265 5.61 0.52 8.36
C SER A 265 6.78 -0.39 8.00
N ASP A 266 7.39 -1.01 9.00
CA ASP A 266 8.46 -2.00 8.82
C ASP A 266 7.97 -3.28 8.08
N LYS A 267 6.65 -3.47 7.91
CA LYS A 267 6.05 -4.64 7.24
C LYS A 267 5.71 -4.40 5.77
N VAL A 268 5.50 -3.15 5.37
CA VAL A 268 5.12 -2.83 3.99
C VAL A 268 6.28 -3.18 3.08
N SER A 269 6.02 -4.15 2.20
CA SER A 269 6.99 -4.71 1.25
C SER A 269 6.64 -4.35 -0.19
N SER A 270 5.43 -3.87 -0.47
CA SER A 270 5.00 -3.39 -1.79
C SER A 270 3.96 -2.29 -1.67
N PHE A 271 4.06 -1.27 -2.52
CA PHE A 271 3.19 -0.09 -2.54
C PHE A 271 2.76 0.23 -3.98
N GLY A 272 1.52 0.68 -4.17
CA GLY A 272 1.03 1.05 -5.50
C GLY A 272 0.06 2.23 -5.47
N ILE A 273 0.08 3.04 -6.52
CA ILE A 273 -0.87 4.13 -6.77
C ILE A 273 -1.54 3.84 -8.12
N TYR A 274 -2.86 3.78 -8.13
CA TYR A 274 -3.69 3.30 -9.24
C TYR A 274 -4.79 4.31 -9.62
N GLU A 275 -5.51 3.99 -10.69
CA GLU A 275 -6.47 4.82 -11.41
C GLU A 275 -5.85 6.14 -11.91
N TYR A 276 -4.56 6.09 -12.28
CA TYR A 276 -3.92 7.23 -12.93
C TYR A 276 -4.29 7.28 -14.41
N ASP A 277 -4.65 8.48 -14.84
CA ASP A 277 -4.95 8.83 -16.23
C ASP A 277 -4.29 10.18 -16.53
N ASN A 278 -3.20 10.17 -17.27
CA ASN A 278 -2.43 11.38 -17.63
C ASN A 278 -3.24 12.40 -18.44
N LEU A 279 -4.33 12.01 -19.11
CA LEU A 279 -5.20 12.94 -19.82
C LEU A 279 -6.13 13.67 -18.84
N LYS A 280 -6.58 13.00 -17.78
CA LYS A 280 -7.47 13.56 -16.75
C LYS A 280 -6.70 14.32 -15.68
N PHE A 281 -5.60 13.77 -15.22
CA PHE A 281 -4.73 14.31 -14.19
C PHE A 281 -3.69 15.24 -14.82
N GLY A 282 -3.91 16.54 -14.74
CA GLY A 282 -2.92 17.53 -15.18
C GLY A 282 -1.71 17.63 -14.23
N ASN A 283 -0.88 18.65 -14.43
CA ASN A 283 0.35 18.87 -13.65
C ASN A 283 0.16 18.86 -12.13
N LEU A 284 -1.01 19.28 -11.62
CA LEU A 284 -1.32 19.25 -10.19
C LEU A 284 -1.47 17.82 -9.66
N GLY A 285 -2.16 16.95 -10.40
CA GLY A 285 -2.30 15.54 -10.05
C GLY A 285 -0.97 14.79 -10.11
N ALA A 286 -0.18 15.07 -11.16
CA ALA A 286 1.17 14.55 -11.27
C ALA A 286 2.07 14.99 -10.09
N MET A 287 1.97 16.25 -9.66
CA MET A 287 2.67 16.77 -8.49
C MET A 287 2.17 16.12 -7.18
N LEU A 288 0.87 15.87 -7.03
CA LEU A 288 0.34 15.19 -5.85
C LEU A 288 0.88 13.75 -5.75
N MET A 289 0.87 12.99 -6.85
CA MET A 289 1.48 11.66 -6.88
C MET A 289 2.97 11.71 -6.58
N ALA A 290 3.71 12.68 -7.12
CA ALA A 290 5.10 12.90 -6.79
C ALA A 290 5.32 13.16 -5.29
N GLN A 291 4.42 13.91 -4.63
CA GLN A 291 4.46 14.13 -3.19
C GLN A 291 4.12 12.87 -2.40
N MET A 292 3.17 12.04 -2.86
CA MET A 292 2.88 10.74 -2.25
C MET A 292 4.12 9.82 -2.30
N LEU A 293 4.81 9.75 -3.44
CA LEU A 293 6.08 9.03 -3.57
C LEU A 293 7.15 9.60 -2.63
N TRP A 294 7.25 10.93 -2.54
CA TRP A 294 8.20 11.63 -1.67
C TRP A 294 7.95 11.29 -0.19
N TYR A 295 6.70 11.34 0.27
CA TYR A 295 6.34 11.03 1.66
C TYR A 295 6.42 9.53 1.98
N PHE A 296 6.16 8.66 1.00
CA PHE A 296 6.42 7.23 1.13
C PHE A 296 7.92 6.98 1.33
N ALA A 297 8.77 7.58 0.49
CA ALA A 297 10.23 7.53 0.60
C ALA A 297 10.73 8.07 1.95
N GLU A 298 10.20 9.21 2.42
CA GLU A 298 10.47 9.71 3.76
C GLU A 298 10.10 8.68 4.83
N GLY A 299 8.93 8.06 4.71
CA GLY A 299 8.49 7.05 5.65
C GLY A 299 9.44 5.86 5.72
N VAL A 300 9.86 5.34 4.56
CA VAL A 300 10.83 4.24 4.48
C VAL A 300 12.14 4.60 5.17
N ASN A 301 12.61 5.84 5.01
CA ASN A 301 13.80 6.35 5.68
C ASN A 301 13.69 6.35 7.22
N TYR A 302 12.49 6.49 7.78
CA TYR A 302 12.24 6.52 9.23
C TYR A 302 11.77 5.18 9.81
N ARG A 303 11.94 4.08 9.07
CA ARG A 303 11.71 2.73 9.60
C ARG A 303 12.60 2.44 10.81
N THR A 304 12.01 1.86 11.84
CA THR A 304 12.66 1.58 13.13
C THR A 304 13.06 0.11 13.29
N ASN A 305 12.60 -0.77 12.38
CA ASN A 305 12.85 -2.21 12.39
C ASN A 305 12.43 -2.90 13.71
N GLU A 306 11.30 -2.49 14.27
CA GLU A 306 10.76 -2.97 15.56
C GLU A 306 10.06 -4.33 15.45
N ASN A 307 9.97 -4.90 14.25
CA ASN A 307 9.41 -6.23 14.02
C ASN A 307 10.35 -7.38 14.43
N THR A 308 11.61 -7.09 14.77
CA THR A 308 12.59 -8.12 15.16
C THR A 308 12.30 -8.72 16.54
N ILE A 309 12.69 -9.98 16.74
CA ILE A 309 12.55 -10.67 18.04
C ILE A 309 13.31 -9.90 19.13
N SER A 310 14.48 -9.35 18.80
CA SER A 310 15.29 -8.58 19.74
C SER A 310 14.59 -7.30 20.20
N ALA A 311 14.04 -6.51 19.26
CA ALA A 311 13.31 -5.29 19.61
C ALA A 311 12.09 -5.57 20.51
N LYS A 312 11.34 -6.64 20.21
CA LYS A 312 10.15 -7.02 20.98
C LYS A 312 10.45 -7.41 22.44
N LYS A 313 11.67 -7.82 22.77
CA LYS A 313 12.07 -8.14 24.17
C LYS A 313 12.21 -6.89 25.04
N GLU A 314 12.40 -5.73 24.44
CA GLU A 314 12.57 -4.46 25.15
C GLU A 314 11.24 -3.73 25.39
N PHE A 315 10.13 -4.28 24.91
CA PHE A 315 8.82 -3.67 25.06
C PHE A 315 8.33 -3.73 26.50
N ILE A 316 7.70 -2.63 26.94
CA ILE A 316 7.08 -2.53 28.26
C ILE A 316 5.73 -3.24 28.20
N LYS A 317 5.52 -4.22 29.08
CA LYS A 317 4.30 -5.04 29.13
C LYS A 317 3.30 -4.45 30.13
N TYR A 318 2.05 -4.29 29.70
CA TYR A 318 0.90 -3.89 30.50
C TYR A 318 -0.15 -5.00 30.46
N GLN A 319 -0.80 -5.29 31.59
CA GLN A 319 -1.87 -6.29 31.68
C GLN A 319 -3.13 -5.61 32.15
N VAL A 320 -4.20 -5.73 31.37
CA VAL A 320 -5.49 -5.10 31.62
C VAL A 320 -6.55 -6.19 31.77
N PRO A 321 -7.01 -6.48 32.99
CA PRO A 321 -8.15 -7.37 33.22
C PRO A 321 -9.44 -6.73 32.69
N ILE A 322 -10.16 -7.44 31.83
CA ILE A 322 -11.49 -7.07 31.32
C ILE A 322 -12.39 -8.29 31.43
N ASP A 323 -13.44 -8.19 32.23
CA ASP A 323 -14.31 -9.32 32.59
C ASP A 323 -13.49 -10.56 33.01
N ASP A 324 -13.61 -11.66 32.25
CA ASP A 324 -12.91 -12.94 32.50
C ASP A 324 -11.59 -13.08 31.70
N GLU A 325 -11.19 -12.06 30.95
CA GLU A 325 -9.99 -12.07 30.10
C GLU A 325 -8.93 -11.07 30.58
N VAL A 326 -7.67 -11.34 30.25
CA VAL A 326 -6.55 -10.41 30.52
C VAL A 326 -5.92 -10.02 29.20
N LEU A 327 -6.18 -8.78 28.77
CA LEU A 327 -5.54 -8.22 27.60
C LEU A 327 -4.10 -7.82 27.93
N VAL A 328 -3.17 -8.23 27.07
CA VAL A 328 -1.75 -7.96 27.25
C VAL A 328 -1.32 -6.93 26.20
N PHE A 329 -0.96 -5.74 26.66
CA PHE A 329 -0.44 -4.67 25.82
C PHE A 329 1.08 -4.55 25.93
N PHE A 330 1.70 -4.08 24.86
CA PHE A 330 3.13 -3.80 24.77
C PHE A 330 3.35 -2.39 24.24
N LYS A 331 4.24 -1.64 24.87
CA LYS A 331 4.68 -0.31 24.41
C LYS A 331 6.16 -0.34 24.05
N SER A 332 6.50 0.16 22.87
CA SER A 332 7.90 0.40 22.53
C SER A 332 8.42 1.64 23.27
N PRO A 333 9.52 1.55 24.02
CA PRO A 333 10.15 2.73 24.61
C PRO A 333 10.84 3.62 23.56
N VAL A 334 11.11 3.09 22.37
CA VAL A 334 11.81 3.80 21.28
C VAL A 334 10.82 4.64 20.47
N SER A 335 9.78 4.02 19.93
CA SER A 335 8.81 4.71 19.06
C SER A 335 7.57 5.20 19.79
N GLY A 336 7.33 4.74 21.02
CA GLY A 336 6.08 5.00 21.75
C GLY A 336 4.87 4.25 21.21
N ARG A 337 5.03 3.42 20.18
CA ARG A 337 3.96 2.63 19.56
C ARG A 337 3.48 1.51 20.46
N TRP A 338 2.23 1.09 20.22
CA TRP A 338 1.55 0.09 21.00
C TRP A 338 1.20 -1.16 20.18
N TRP A 339 1.18 -2.30 20.86
CA TRP A 339 0.68 -3.57 20.36
C TRP A 339 -0.14 -4.28 21.44
N ILE A 340 -1.03 -5.17 21.02
CA ILE A 340 -1.78 -6.06 21.89
C ILE A 340 -1.49 -7.52 21.47
N GLU A 341 -1.34 -8.40 22.45
CA GLU A 341 -1.16 -9.84 22.22
C GLU A 341 -2.48 -10.46 21.78
N ILE A 342 -2.48 -11.18 20.65
CA ILE A 342 -3.60 -12.05 20.30
C ILE A 342 -3.35 -13.42 20.94
N PRO A 343 -4.29 -13.94 21.76
CA PRO A 343 -4.16 -15.25 22.38
C PRO A 343 -4.12 -16.36 21.32
N PHE A 344 -3.27 -17.36 21.57
CA PHE A 344 -3.13 -18.51 20.69
C PHE A 344 -4.16 -19.58 20.98
N LEU A 345 -4.67 -20.22 19.93
CA LEU A 345 -5.42 -21.47 20.04
C LEU A 345 -4.46 -22.62 19.73
N GLU A 346 -4.35 -23.58 20.64
CA GLU A 346 -3.39 -24.68 20.60
C GLU A 346 -3.64 -25.69 19.46
N HIS A 347 -4.65 -25.48 18.60
CA HIS A 347 -5.15 -26.49 17.65
C HIS A 347 -4.96 -26.17 16.17
N VAL A 348 -4.28 -25.08 15.80
CA VAL A 348 -4.04 -24.70 14.38
C VAL A 348 -2.56 -24.83 14.02
N ASP A 349 -2.32 -25.27 12.78
CA ASP A 349 -1.09 -25.81 12.22
C ASP A 349 0.26 -25.14 12.61
N THR A 350 1.31 -25.95 12.59
CA THR A 350 2.65 -25.62 13.13
C THR A 350 3.39 -24.43 12.47
N LYS A 351 2.87 -23.84 11.39
CA LYS A 351 3.42 -22.63 10.74
C LYS A 351 3.13 -21.33 11.51
N LEU A 352 2.14 -21.30 12.41
CA LEU A 352 1.69 -20.08 13.10
C LEU A 352 2.21 -19.90 14.54
N LYS A 353 3.14 -20.74 15.03
CA LYS A 353 3.54 -20.90 16.46
C LYS A 353 4.21 -19.71 17.21
N ARG A 354 3.80 -18.45 17.03
CA ARG A 354 4.37 -17.31 17.82
C ARG A 354 3.30 -16.33 18.21
N SER A 355 3.20 -15.97 19.51
CA SER A 355 2.38 -14.85 19.99
C SER A 355 2.46 -13.67 19.03
N THR A 356 1.34 -13.39 18.35
CA THR A 356 1.29 -12.38 17.30
C THR A 356 0.88 -11.08 17.99
N LEU A 357 1.79 -10.11 17.92
CA LEU A 357 1.52 -8.75 18.37
C LEU A 357 0.74 -8.02 17.28
N LEU A 358 -0.51 -7.67 17.58
CA LEU A 358 -1.35 -6.84 16.73
C LEU A 358 -1.06 -5.37 17.03
N PRO A 359 -0.68 -4.55 16.04
CA PRO A 359 -0.53 -3.11 16.23
C PRO A 359 -1.83 -2.49 16.74
N CYS A 360 -1.73 -1.68 17.79
CA CYS A 360 -2.83 -0.87 18.33
C CYS A 360 -2.34 0.55 18.67
N SER A 361 -3.27 1.39 19.10
CA SER A 361 -3.03 2.74 19.58
C SER A 361 -2.93 2.78 21.11
N GLU A 362 -2.42 3.91 21.64
CA GLU A 362 -2.49 4.18 23.09
C GLU A 362 -3.94 4.36 23.55
N GLU A 363 -4.82 4.84 22.68
CA GLU A 363 -6.25 5.03 22.95
C GLU A 363 -6.94 3.68 23.18
N ASP A 364 -6.62 2.65 22.37
CA ASP A 364 -7.11 1.28 22.58
C ASP A 364 -6.74 0.73 23.98
N TYR A 365 -5.54 1.05 24.47
CA TYR A 365 -5.12 0.68 25.82
C TYR A 365 -5.92 1.42 26.90
N LEU A 366 -6.16 2.73 26.71
CA LEU A 366 -6.92 3.54 27.66
C LEU A 366 -8.40 3.12 27.70
N GLU A 367 -8.99 2.78 26.55
CA GLU A 367 -10.35 2.25 26.44
C GLU A 367 -10.46 0.85 27.07
N ALA A 368 -9.47 0.00 26.89
CA ALA A 368 -9.37 -1.28 27.58
C ALA A 368 -9.37 -1.11 29.11
N CYS A 369 -8.66 -0.10 29.64
CA CYS A 369 -8.74 0.22 31.08
C CYS A 369 -10.15 0.63 31.52
N ASN A 370 -11.00 1.10 30.61
CA ASN A 370 -12.41 1.42 30.84
C ASN A 370 -13.36 0.26 30.50
N GLN A 371 -12.85 -0.99 30.45
CA GLN A 371 -13.62 -2.21 30.15
C GLN A 371 -14.19 -2.26 28.72
N VAL A 372 -13.55 -1.58 27.76
CA VAL A 372 -13.92 -1.65 26.34
C VAL A 372 -12.88 -2.46 25.58
N ILE A 373 -13.30 -3.57 24.97
CA ILE A 373 -12.40 -4.41 24.17
C ILE A 373 -12.19 -3.78 22.79
N PRO A 374 -10.93 -3.58 22.33
CA PRO A 374 -10.67 -3.04 21.00
C PRO A 374 -11.23 -3.94 19.87
N GLU A 375 -12.01 -3.35 18.96
CA GLU A 375 -12.71 -4.08 17.90
C GLU A 375 -11.76 -4.87 17.00
N ARG A 376 -10.62 -4.28 16.62
CA ARG A 376 -9.60 -4.95 15.78
C ARG A 376 -9.05 -6.21 16.44
N TRP A 377 -8.84 -6.17 17.76
CA TRP A 377 -8.39 -7.34 18.51
C TRP A 377 -9.48 -8.42 18.54
N TYR A 378 -10.74 -8.03 18.73
CA TYR A 378 -11.87 -8.96 18.70
C TYR A 378 -12.02 -9.65 17.32
N LYS A 379 -11.92 -8.89 16.22
CA LYS A 379 -11.93 -9.45 14.86
C LYS A 379 -10.76 -10.41 14.64
N ALA A 380 -9.55 -10.03 15.05
CA ALA A 380 -8.37 -10.87 14.91
C ALA A 380 -8.46 -12.17 15.73
N LYS A 381 -9.03 -12.12 16.94
CA LYS A 381 -9.30 -13.32 17.75
C LYS A 381 -10.28 -14.26 17.05
N ARG A 382 -11.42 -13.74 16.56
CA ARG A 382 -12.42 -14.55 15.86
C ARG A 382 -11.89 -15.19 14.58
N LYS A 383 -11.03 -14.49 13.83
CA LYS A 383 -10.36 -15.06 12.65
C LYS A 383 -9.47 -16.24 12.96
N ASN A 384 -8.85 -16.27 14.14
CA ASN A 384 -8.01 -17.38 14.56
C ASN A 384 -8.84 -18.57 15.10
N GLU A 385 -10.09 -18.32 15.52
CA GLU A 385 -11.01 -19.34 16.05
C GLU A 385 -11.74 -20.14 14.97
N VAL A 386 -11.87 -19.59 13.77
CA VAL A 386 -12.47 -20.24 12.57
C VAL A 386 -11.39 -21.01 11.82
#